data_AF-A0A6P7G0Q4-F1
#
_entry.id   AF-A0A6P7G0Q4-F1
#
_cell.length_a   1.000
_cell.length_b   1.000
_cell.length_c   1.000
_cell.angle_alpha   90.00
_cell.angle_beta   90.00
_cell.angle_gamma   90.00
#
_symmetry.space_group_name_H-M   'P 1'
#
loop_
_entity.id
_entity.type
_entity.pdbx_description
1 polymer ?
#
loop_
_entity_poly.entity_id
_entity_poly.type
_entity_poly.pdbx_seq_one_letter_code
_entity_poly.pdbx_strand_id
1 'polypeptide(L)'
;MSIHHDAKYFPDPERFDPERFSDENKEKIGEYTYFPFGLGPRNCIGSRFALLEMKALFSHLLHHFEIVPIADTLIPPQLMKRNFNLMPVNGMRLGLKRL
;
A
#
# COMPACT_ATOMS: atom_id res chain seq x y z
N MET A 1 0.06 -13.29 2.94
CA MET A 1 -0.82 -12.11 3.07
C MET A 1 -2.32 -12.48 3.09
N SER A 2 -2.71 -13.76 3.26
CA SER A 2 -4.11 -14.17 3.11
C SER A 2 -5.06 -13.52 4.12
N ILE A 3 -4.62 -13.27 5.35
CA ILE A 3 -5.45 -12.63 6.39
C ILE A 3 -5.83 -11.19 6.02
N HIS A 4 -4.94 -10.44 5.35
CA HIS A 4 -5.23 -9.05 4.95
C HIS A 4 -6.26 -8.99 3.81
N HIS A 5 -6.52 -10.12 3.15
CA HIS A 5 -7.50 -10.29 2.08
C HIS A 5 -8.72 -11.12 2.53
N ASP A 6 -8.82 -11.46 3.81
CA ASP A 6 -9.93 -12.26 4.33
C ASP A 6 -11.12 -11.34 4.65
N ALA A 7 -12.23 -11.56 3.92
CA ALA A 7 -13.47 -10.79 4.07
C ALA A 7 -14.07 -10.84 5.48
N LYS A 8 -13.71 -11.85 6.29
CA LYS A 8 -14.08 -11.92 7.70
C LYS A 8 -13.53 -10.75 8.53
N TYR A 9 -12.32 -10.29 8.20
CA TYR A 9 -11.64 -9.22 8.93
C TYR A 9 -11.65 -7.90 8.15
N PHE A 10 -11.63 -7.98 6.82
CA PHE A 10 -11.60 -6.84 5.93
C PHE A 10 -12.76 -6.93 4.94
N PRO A 11 -13.95 -6.36 5.23
CA PRO A 11 -15.05 -6.31 4.26
C PRO A 11 -14.60 -5.66 2.95
N ASP A 12 -15.01 -6.21 1.81
CA ASP A 12 -14.54 -5.82 0.47
C ASP A 12 -13.00 -5.69 0.37
N PRO A 13 -12.24 -6.78 0.63
CA PRO A 13 -10.78 -6.70 0.84
C PRO A 13 -10.00 -6.27 -0.42
N GLU A 14 -10.56 -6.50 -1.60
CA GLU A 14 -9.94 -6.14 -2.88
C GLU A 14 -10.19 -4.66 -3.27
N ARG A 15 -11.07 -3.95 -2.53
CA ARG A 15 -11.32 -2.53 -2.76
C ARG A 15 -10.26 -1.69 -2.05
N PHE A 16 -9.61 -0.80 -2.79
CA PHE A 16 -8.76 0.23 -2.19
C PHE A 16 -9.61 1.23 -1.40
N ASP A 17 -9.55 1.17 -0.07
CA ASP A 17 -10.36 1.98 0.84
C ASP A 17 -9.49 2.59 1.97
N PRO A 18 -8.92 3.79 1.76
CA PRO A 18 -8.09 4.47 2.76
C PRO A 18 -8.83 4.74 4.08
N GLU A 19 -10.13 5.02 4.00
CA GLU A 19 -10.97 5.37 5.15
C GLU A 19 -11.08 4.25 6.17
N ARG A 20 -10.73 3.01 5.81
CA ARG A 20 -10.61 1.88 6.75
C ARG A 20 -9.61 2.15 7.87
N PHE A 21 -8.58 2.95 7.58
CA PHE A 21 -7.48 3.26 8.49
C PHE A 21 -7.56 4.69 9.06
N SER A 22 -8.70 5.38 8.88
CA SER A 22 -8.97 6.68 9.50
C SER A 22 -9.02 6.59 11.02
N ASP A 23 -8.94 7.73 11.69
CA ASP A 23 -8.99 7.77 13.15
C ASP A 23 -10.33 7.24 13.69
N GLU A 24 -11.42 7.43 12.95
CA GLU A 24 -12.78 6.98 13.27
C GLU A 24 -12.98 5.47 13.07
N ASN A 25 -12.24 4.86 12.15
CA ASN A 25 -12.44 3.45 11.77
C ASN A 25 -11.33 2.50 12.22
N LYS A 26 -10.13 2.99 12.54
CA LYS A 26 -8.97 2.12 12.85
C LYS A 26 -9.22 1.18 14.04
N GLU A 27 -10.06 1.57 15.00
CA GLU A 27 -10.44 0.72 16.15
C GLU A 27 -11.30 -0.49 15.74
N LYS A 28 -11.92 -0.45 14.56
CA LYS A 28 -12.71 -1.58 14.00
C LYS A 28 -11.82 -2.66 13.39
N ILE A 29 -10.52 -2.39 13.20
CA ILE A 29 -9.57 -3.37 12.68
C ILE A 29 -9.24 -4.34 13.81
N GLY A 30 -9.57 -5.62 13.61
CA GLY A 30 -9.36 -6.65 14.63
C GLY A 30 -7.89 -6.76 15.04
N GLU A 31 -7.66 -7.00 16.34
CA GLU A 31 -6.32 -7.23 16.85
C GLU A 31 -5.61 -8.36 16.10
N TYR A 32 -4.33 -8.16 15.80
CA TYR A 32 -3.50 -9.14 15.08
C TYR A 32 -4.03 -9.55 13.69
N THR A 33 -4.96 -8.78 13.09
CA THR A 33 -5.43 -9.03 11.72
C THR A 33 -4.69 -8.20 10.68
N TYR A 34 -4.11 -7.07 11.07
CA TYR A 34 -3.29 -6.20 10.22
C TYR A 34 -1.86 -6.09 10.76
N PHE A 35 -0.89 -6.63 10.02
CA PHE A 35 0.51 -6.72 10.46
C PHE A 35 1.49 -6.67 9.26
N PRO A 36 1.49 -5.57 8.48
CA PRO A 36 2.32 -5.46 7.27
C PRO A 36 3.84 -5.49 7.55
N PHE A 37 4.25 -5.23 8.79
CA PHE A 37 5.64 -5.26 9.25
C PHE A 37 5.95 -6.45 10.16
N GLY A 38 5.07 -7.46 10.23
CA GLY A 38 5.19 -8.59 11.14
C GLY A 38 4.86 -8.24 12.60
N LEU A 39 4.91 -9.26 13.47
CA LEU A 39 4.59 -9.17 14.90
C LEU A 39 5.67 -9.87 15.73
N GLY A 40 5.80 -9.50 17.01
CA GLY A 40 6.71 -10.14 17.95
C GLY A 40 8.19 -9.77 17.74
N PRO A 41 9.14 -10.55 18.28
CA PRO A 41 10.56 -10.19 18.36
C PRO A 41 11.29 -10.18 17.02
N ARG A 42 10.64 -10.62 15.95
CA ARG A 42 11.16 -10.64 14.58
C ARG A 42 10.37 -9.71 13.65
N ASN A 43 9.66 -8.73 14.21
CA ASN A 43 9.03 -7.69 13.40
C ASN A 43 10.08 -6.83 12.67
N CYS A 44 9.64 -6.12 11.63
CA CYS A 44 10.51 -5.29 10.84
C CYS A 44 11.02 -4.09 11.64
N ILE A 45 12.32 -4.10 11.93
CA ILE A 45 13.03 -2.98 12.59
C ILE A 45 13.00 -1.69 11.76
N GLY A 46 12.82 -1.80 10.44
CA GLY A 46 12.77 -0.68 9.51
C GLY A 46 11.40 -0.03 9.36
N SER A 47 10.36 -0.52 10.05
CA SER A 47 8.97 -0.04 9.87
C SER A 47 8.81 1.47 10.02
N ARG A 48 9.43 2.06 11.04
CA ARG A 48 9.38 3.52 11.27
C ARG A 48 10.09 4.30 10.18
N PHE A 49 11.25 3.80 9.71
CA PHE A 49 12.01 4.43 8.64
C PHE A 49 11.23 4.37 7.31
N ALA A 50 10.69 3.22 6.95
CA ALA A 50 9.89 3.04 5.75
C ALA A 50 8.67 3.99 5.72
N LEU A 51 7.96 4.13 6.85
CA LEU A 51 6.82 5.06 6.92
C LEU A 51 7.24 6.53 6.80
N LEU A 52 8.37 6.91 7.40
CA LEU A 52 8.91 8.26 7.27
C LEU A 52 9.30 8.57 5.82
N GLU A 53 10.07 7.67 5.20
CA GLU A 53 10.55 7.80 3.82
C GLU A 53 9.38 7.91 2.84
N MET A 54 8.38 7.01 2.95
CA MET A 54 7.20 7.04 2.08
C MET A 54 6.39 8.34 2.23
N LYS A 55 6.19 8.82 3.47
CA LYS A 55 5.48 10.09 3.72
C LYS A 55 6.24 11.28 3.16
N ALA A 56 7.56 11.34 3.35
CA ALA A 56 8.40 12.40 2.80
C ALA A 56 8.37 12.41 1.26
N LEU A 57 8.50 11.23 0.63
CA LEU A 57 8.44 11.07 -0.81
C LEU A 57 7.10 11.55 -1.37
N PHE A 58 5.97 11.06 -0.83
CA PHE A 58 4.65 11.46 -1.31
C PHE A 58 4.36 12.94 -1.03
N SER A 59 4.76 13.47 0.12
CA SER A 59 4.61 14.90 0.41
C SER A 59 5.34 15.76 -0.61
N HIS A 60 6.55 15.36 -1.01
CA HIS A 60 7.32 16.09 -2.03
C HIS A 60 6.68 15.97 -3.42
N LEU A 61 6.33 14.75 -3.84
CA LEU A 61 5.72 14.52 -5.15
C LEU A 61 4.39 15.26 -5.30
N LEU A 62 3.48 15.13 -4.33
CA LEU A 62 2.15 15.73 -4.39
C LEU A 62 2.17 17.25 -4.25
N HIS A 63 3.23 17.82 -3.68
CA HIS A 63 3.41 19.28 -3.61
C HIS A 63 3.84 19.88 -4.96
N HIS A 64 4.47 19.11 -5.85
CA HIS A 64 5.06 19.62 -7.08
C HIS A 64 4.46 19.03 -8.37
N PHE A 65 3.78 17.89 -8.27
CA PHE A 65 3.30 17.14 -9.42
C PHE A 65 1.91 16.55 -9.17
N GLU A 66 1.12 16.54 -10.24
CA GLU A 66 -0.03 15.66 -10.41
C GLU A 66 0.47 14.31 -10.98
N ILE A 67 0.18 13.22 -10.28
CA ILE A 67 0.54 11.85 -10.71
C ILE A 67 -0.59 11.33 -11.59
N VAL A 68 -0.30 11.03 -12.86
CA VAL A 68 -1.31 10.64 -13.86
C VAL A 68 -1.00 9.30 -14.52
N PRO A 69 -2.01 8.50 -14.91
CA PRO A 69 -1.79 7.35 -15.77
C PRO A 69 -1.30 7.78 -17.16
N ILE A 70 -0.48 6.94 -17.77
CA ILE A 70 -0.04 7.04 -19.17
C ILE A 70 -0.56 5.82 -19.95
N ALA A 71 -0.36 5.82 -21.27
CA ALA A 71 -0.82 4.72 -22.13
C ALA A 71 -0.34 3.32 -21.67
N ASP A 72 0.86 3.25 -21.08
CA ASP A 72 1.45 2.00 -20.58
C ASP A 72 1.08 1.67 -19.12
N THR A 73 0.27 2.50 -18.44
CA THR A 73 -0.09 2.25 -17.04
C THR A 73 -1.13 1.13 -16.94
N LEU A 74 -0.75 0.02 -16.31
CA LEU A 74 -1.67 -1.10 -16.03
C LEU A 74 -2.51 -0.80 -14.79
N ILE A 75 -3.81 -0.66 -14.97
CA ILE A 75 -4.79 -0.47 -13.88
C ILE A 75 -5.91 -1.52 -14.05
N PRO A 76 -6.01 -2.52 -13.15
CA PRO A 76 -5.15 -2.77 -12.00
C PRO A 76 -3.75 -3.26 -12.40
N PRO A 77 -2.73 -3.08 -11.54
CA PRO A 77 -1.39 -3.58 -11.81
C PRO A 77 -1.38 -5.11 -11.86
N GLN A 78 -0.71 -5.68 -12.86
CA GLN A 78 -0.50 -7.13 -12.93
C GLN A 78 0.68 -7.51 -12.04
N LEU A 79 0.49 -8.45 -11.11
CA LEU A 79 1.52 -8.83 -10.14
C LEU A 79 2.30 -10.08 -10.58
N MET A 80 3.59 -10.12 -10.29
CA MET A 80 4.43 -11.30 -10.53
C MET A 80 4.03 -12.45 -9.60
N LYS A 81 3.66 -13.60 -10.18
CA LYS A 81 3.13 -14.76 -9.43
C LYS A 81 4.19 -15.60 -8.70
N ARG A 82 5.47 -15.50 -9.07
CA ARG A 82 6.56 -16.36 -8.57
C ARG A 82 7.78 -15.55 -8.10
N ASN A 83 7.53 -14.38 -7.51
CA ASN A 83 8.59 -13.57 -6.91
C ASN A 83 8.51 -13.62 -5.38
N PHE A 84 9.64 -13.43 -4.69
CA PHE A 84 9.68 -13.39 -3.22
C PHE A 84 8.86 -12.20 -2.68
N ASN A 85 8.93 -11.05 -3.33
CA ASN A 85 8.15 -9.86 -3.02
C ASN A 85 7.03 -9.64 -4.05
N LEU A 86 5.88 -9.13 -3.60
CA LEU A 86 4.83 -8.65 -4.48
C LEU A 86 5.35 -7.45 -5.28
N MET A 87 5.40 -7.58 -6.59
CA MET A 87 5.89 -6.55 -7.49
C MET A 87 5.07 -6.57 -8.79
N PRO A 88 4.84 -5.41 -9.41
CA PRO A 88 4.19 -5.34 -10.71
C PRO A 88 5.07 -5.94 -11.81
N VAL A 89 4.44 -6.62 -12.77
CA VAL A 89 5.07 -7.11 -13.99
C VAL A 89 5.57 -5.88 -14.78
N ASN A 90 6.87 -5.83 -15.07
CA ASN A 90 7.55 -4.74 -15.79
C ASN A 90 7.56 -3.38 -15.09
N GLY A 91 7.32 -3.33 -13.78
CA GLY A 91 7.25 -2.08 -13.02
C GLY A 91 5.90 -1.37 -13.16
N MET A 92 5.76 -0.22 -12.49
CA MET A 92 4.57 0.63 -12.61
C MET A 92 4.99 1.97 -13.22
N ARG A 93 4.59 2.21 -14.47
CA ARG A 93 4.89 3.45 -15.18
C ARG A 93 3.78 4.47 -14.90
N LEU A 94 4.16 5.67 -14.47
CA LEU A 94 3.27 6.78 -14.16
C LEU A 94 3.85 8.07 -14.73
N GLY A 95 2.98 8.98 -15.17
CA GLY A 95 3.35 10.32 -15.58
C GLY A 95 3.40 11.28 -14.39
N LEU A 96 4.34 12.23 -14.42
CA LEU A 96 4.41 13.34 -13.48
C LEU A 96 4.16 14.63 -14.25
N LYS A 97 3.02 15.25 -14.02
CA LYS A 97 2.67 16.55 -14.60
C LYS A 97 2.93 17.63 -13.57
N ARG A 98 3.82 18.56 -13.87
CA ARG A 98 4.16 19.65 -12.93
C ARG A 98 2.92 20.52 -12.68
N LEU A 99 2.71 20.87 -11.40
CA LEU A 99 1.68 21.82 -10.97
C LEU A 99 1.99 23.24 -11.44
#